data_AF-A0A9X6SS08-F1
#
_entry.id   AF-A0A9X6SS08-F1
#
_cell.length_a   1.000
_cell.length_b   1.000
_cell.length_c   1.000
_cell.angle_alpha   90.00
_cell.angle_beta   90.00
_cell.angle_gamma   90.00
#
_symmetry.space_group_name_H-M   'P 1'
#
loop_
_entity.id
_entity.type
_entity.pdbx_description
1 polymer ?
#
loop_
_entity_poly.entity_id
_entity_poly.type
_entity_poly.pdbx_seq_one_letter_code
_entity_poly.pdbx_strand_id
1 'polypeptide(L)'
;IQQQIESPNKLSDDNKVPNSKTMSKDKIKSIAELKAKKYDIPNSWNISVIEELSNYKQNLITEDGNTTRKGIMQVRDDKIPFILENLGIPYKSGIENDVETNIEMGSYYLSYLSKQNTNEHYPFTAFYLGPRGAETLFK
;
A
#
# COMPACT_ATOMS: atom_id res chain seq x y z
N ILE A 1 29.93 -46.56 14.94
CA ILE A 1 29.25 -45.26 15.16
C ILE A 1 29.20 -44.56 13.80
N GLN A 2 28.05 -44.61 13.13
CA GLN A 2 27.76 -43.83 11.92
C GLN A 2 26.43 -43.13 12.20
N GLN A 3 26.47 -41.82 12.36
CA GLN A 3 25.30 -40.98 12.57
C GLN A 3 24.64 -40.74 11.22
N GLN A 4 23.38 -41.19 11.07
CA GLN A 4 22.49 -40.71 10.03
C GLN A 4 21.97 -39.34 10.47
N ILE A 5 22.25 -38.32 9.67
CA ILE A 5 21.70 -36.98 9.86
C ILE A 5 20.33 -36.99 9.19
N GLU A 6 19.28 -36.97 10.02
CA GLU A 6 17.90 -36.71 9.61
C GLU A 6 17.80 -35.34 8.95
N SER A 7 17.23 -35.29 7.75
CA SER A 7 16.88 -34.04 7.08
C SER A 7 15.60 -33.47 7.70
N PRO A 8 15.57 -32.25 8.24
CA PRO A 8 14.35 -31.70 8.81
C PRO A 8 13.41 -31.21 7.70
N ASN A 9 12.21 -31.79 7.72
CA ASN A 9 10.92 -31.26 7.28
C ASN A 9 10.87 -30.44 5.99
N LYS A 10 10.38 -31.11 4.94
CA LYS A 10 9.54 -30.45 3.92
C LYS A 10 8.41 -29.71 4.65
N LEU A 11 8.47 -28.38 4.64
CA LEU A 11 7.30 -27.55 4.92
C LEU A 11 6.21 -27.93 3.92
N SER A 12 5.08 -28.34 4.46
CA SER A 12 3.89 -28.78 3.75
C SER A 12 3.36 -27.69 2.81
N ASP A 13 3.06 -28.11 1.59
CA ASP A 13 2.39 -27.40 0.50
C ASP A 13 0.89 -27.11 0.78
N ASP A 14 0.50 -26.85 2.03
CA ASP A 14 -0.90 -26.74 2.44
C ASP A 14 -1.24 -25.39 3.08
N ASN A 15 -1.01 -24.32 2.31
CA ASN A 15 -1.77 -23.07 2.45
C ASN A 15 -1.88 -22.41 1.07
N LYS A 16 -2.58 -23.07 0.14
CA LYS A 16 -3.16 -22.38 -1.01
C LYS A 16 -4.20 -21.39 -0.49
N VAL A 17 -3.73 -20.18 -0.17
CA VAL A 17 -4.57 -18.98 -0.17
C VAL A 17 -5.41 -19.05 -1.44
N PRO A 18 -6.74 -18.94 -1.35
CA PRO A 18 -7.61 -19.11 -2.52
C PRO A 18 -7.11 -18.18 -3.62
N ASN A 19 -6.98 -18.73 -4.82
CA ASN A 19 -6.52 -18.05 -6.04
C ASN A 19 -7.38 -16.81 -6.30
N SER A 20 -7.11 -15.71 -5.59
CA SER A 20 -7.76 -14.43 -5.82
C SER A 20 -7.31 -14.03 -7.20
N LYS A 21 -8.23 -14.01 -8.16
CA LYS A 21 -7.95 -13.64 -9.54
C LYS A 21 -7.21 -12.31 -9.54
N THR A 22 -5.89 -12.36 -9.73
CA THR A 22 -5.02 -11.20 -9.75
C THR A 22 -5.58 -10.22 -10.77
N MET A 23 -5.89 -9.00 -10.31
CA MET A 23 -6.45 -7.97 -11.17
C MET A 23 -5.45 -7.60 -12.28
N SER A 24 -5.91 -7.37 -13.50
CA SER A 24 -5.01 -6.96 -14.59
C SER A 24 -4.43 -5.56 -14.35
N LYS A 25 -3.23 -5.28 -14.89
CA LYS A 25 -2.63 -3.95 -14.82
C LYS A 25 -3.56 -2.88 -15.41
N ASP A 26 -4.26 -3.16 -16.50
CA ASP A 26 -5.19 -2.21 -17.13
C ASP A 26 -6.40 -1.88 -16.24
N LYS A 27 -6.92 -2.90 -15.54
CA LYS A 27 -8.01 -2.68 -14.58
C LYS A 27 -7.52 -1.88 -13.36
N ILE A 28 -6.32 -2.17 -12.86
CA ILE A 28 -5.67 -1.36 -11.81
C ILE A 28 -5.51 0.10 -12.25
N LYS A 29 -4.99 0.35 -13.45
CA LYS A 29 -4.83 1.71 -14.01
C LYS A 29 -6.17 2.45 -14.12
N SER A 30 -7.22 1.73 -14.54
CA SER A 30 -8.58 2.30 -14.62
C SER A 30 -9.13 2.68 -13.23
N ILE A 31 -8.90 1.85 -12.21
CA ILE A 31 -9.30 2.16 -10.83
C ILE A 31 -8.49 3.34 -10.29
N ALA A 32 -7.16 3.33 -10.51
CA ALA A 32 -6.29 4.43 -10.13
C ALA A 32 -6.75 5.76 -10.72
N GLU A 33 -7.16 5.78 -11.98
CA GLU A 33 -7.71 6.98 -12.62
C GLU A 33 -9.04 7.43 -12.01
N LEU A 34 -9.95 6.50 -11.72
CA LEU A 34 -11.23 6.82 -11.06
C LEU A 34 -11.02 7.40 -9.66
N LYS A 35 -10.13 6.81 -8.85
CA LYS A 35 -9.86 7.30 -7.51
C LYS A 35 -9.07 8.62 -7.55
N ALA A 36 -8.16 8.80 -8.50
CA ALA A 36 -7.46 10.07 -8.71
C ALA A 36 -8.45 11.21 -8.99
N LYS A 37 -9.43 10.99 -9.87
CA LYS A 37 -10.53 11.95 -10.13
C LYS A 37 -11.37 12.22 -8.88
N LYS A 38 -11.73 11.17 -8.12
CA LYS A 38 -12.51 11.30 -6.89
C LYS A 38 -11.83 12.22 -5.85
N TYR A 39 -10.51 12.13 -5.73
CA TYR A 39 -9.74 12.84 -4.71
C TYR A 39 -8.99 14.07 -5.23
N ASP A 40 -9.26 14.49 -6.47
CA ASP A 40 -8.67 15.68 -7.10
C ASP A 40 -7.12 15.66 -7.06
N ILE A 41 -6.53 14.54 -7.48
CA ILE A 41 -5.08 14.40 -7.67
C ILE A 41 -4.76 13.95 -9.10
N PRO A 42 -3.56 14.25 -9.62
CA PRO A 42 -3.14 13.73 -10.91
C PRO A 42 -3.10 12.19 -10.90
N ASN A 43 -3.66 11.54 -11.92
CA ASN A 43 -3.59 10.08 -12.04
C ASN A 43 -2.14 9.57 -12.05
N SER A 44 -1.21 10.35 -12.60
CA SER A 44 0.22 10.03 -12.58
C SER A 44 0.75 9.78 -11.18
N TRP A 45 0.21 10.43 -10.14
CA TRP A 45 0.64 10.21 -8.76
C TRP A 45 0.34 8.78 -8.30
N ASN A 46 -0.89 8.31 -8.53
CA ASN A 46 -1.26 6.93 -8.21
C ASN A 46 -0.42 5.92 -8.99
N ILE A 47 -0.22 6.15 -10.29
CA ILE A 47 0.60 5.28 -11.13
C ILE A 47 2.04 5.22 -10.63
N SER A 48 2.66 6.37 -10.37
CA SER A 48 4.04 6.43 -9.86
C SER A 48 4.20 5.73 -8.51
N VAL A 49 3.26 5.91 -7.58
CA VAL A 49 3.31 5.24 -6.28
C VAL A 49 3.15 3.72 -6.42
N ILE A 50 2.22 3.26 -7.26
CA ILE A 50 2.01 1.83 -7.51
C ILE A 50 3.25 1.20 -8.18
N GLU A 51 3.82 1.88 -9.17
CA GLU A 51 5.00 1.42 -9.90
C GLU A 51 6.23 1.35 -9.01
N GLU A 52 6.50 2.41 -8.27
CA GLU A 52 7.68 2.53 -7.41
C GLU A 52 7.60 1.58 -6.22
N LEU A 53 6.49 1.57 -5.49
CA LEU A 53 6.45 0.90 -4.19
C LEU A 53 6.08 -0.58 -4.28
N SER A 54 5.29 -1.00 -5.27
CA SER A 54 4.86 -2.40 -5.39
C SER A 54 5.16 -3.06 -6.72
N ASN A 55 5.44 -2.27 -7.77
CA ASN A 55 5.49 -2.75 -9.15
C ASN A 55 4.26 -3.63 -9.49
N TYR A 56 3.07 -3.14 -9.11
CA TYR A 56 1.77 -3.80 -9.28
C TYR A 56 1.58 -5.13 -8.50
N LYS A 57 2.42 -5.44 -7.51
CA LYS A 57 2.19 -6.58 -6.60
C LYS A 57 1.05 -6.27 -5.62
N GLN A 58 -0.10 -6.89 -5.84
CA GLN A 58 -1.37 -6.52 -5.19
C GLN A 58 -1.40 -6.75 -3.67
N ASN A 59 -0.82 -7.85 -3.20
CA ASN A 59 -0.83 -8.24 -1.79
C ASN A 59 0.58 -8.13 -1.17
N LEU A 60 1.38 -7.17 -1.64
CA LEU A 60 2.74 -6.97 -1.16
C LEU A 60 2.72 -6.45 0.28
N ILE A 61 3.55 -7.04 1.14
CA ILE A 61 3.84 -6.55 2.47
C ILE A 61 5.34 -6.25 2.51
N THR A 62 5.70 -5.05 2.95
CA THR A 62 7.10 -4.68 3.21
C THR A 62 7.26 -4.14 4.62
N GLU A 63 8.46 -4.30 5.16
CA GLU A 63 8.83 -3.84 6.51
C GLU A 63 10.10 -2.99 6.41
N ASP A 64 10.08 -1.85 7.08
CA ASP A 64 11.19 -0.88 7.15
C ASP A 64 11.27 -0.34 8.58
N GLY A 65 12.19 -0.90 9.37
CA GLY A 65 12.24 -0.69 10.81
C GLY A 65 10.91 -1.09 11.47
N ASN A 66 10.28 -0.13 12.15
CA ASN A 66 8.98 -0.33 12.81
C ASN A 66 7.77 0.05 11.93
N THR A 67 7.98 0.25 10.63
CA THR A 67 6.90 0.57 9.68
C THR A 67 6.58 -0.66 8.85
N THR A 68 5.32 -1.08 8.84
CA THR A 68 4.82 -2.06 7.86
C THR A 68 4.00 -1.35 6.79
N ARG A 69 4.18 -1.72 5.53
CA ARG A 69 3.41 -1.19 4.39
C ARG A 69 2.70 -2.33 3.67
N LYS A 70 1.47 -2.08 3.24
CA LYS A 70 0.59 -3.15 2.75
C LYS A 70 -0.13 -2.80 1.44
N GLY A 71 -0.28 -3.81 0.60
CA GLY A 71 -1.08 -3.79 -0.62
C GLY A 71 -0.43 -3.04 -1.78
N ILE A 72 -1.18 -2.86 -2.87
CA ILE A 72 -0.64 -2.35 -4.14
C ILE A 72 -0.06 -0.92 -4.06
N MET A 73 -0.59 -0.06 -3.19
CA MET A 73 -0.08 1.29 -2.95
C MET A 73 0.84 1.38 -1.74
N GLN A 74 1.15 0.26 -1.07
CA GLN A 74 2.05 0.20 0.08
C GLN A 74 1.67 1.22 1.18
N VAL A 75 0.38 1.28 1.51
CA VAL A 75 -0.13 2.16 2.59
C VAL A 75 0.46 1.70 3.91
N ARG A 76 0.98 2.66 4.69
CA ARG A 76 1.55 2.41 6.03
C ARG A 76 0.46 1.93 6.98
N ASP A 77 0.74 0.86 7.71
CA ASP A 77 -0.19 0.24 8.66
C ASP A 77 -0.66 1.21 9.75
N ASP A 78 0.24 2.05 10.27
CA ASP A 78 -0.04 3.07 11.26
C ASP A 78 -0.99 4.19 10.77
N LYS A 79 -1.23 4.28 9.46
CA LYS A 79 -2.15 5.25 8.85
C LYS A 79 -3.48 4.65 8.42
N ILE A 80 -3.58 3.32 8.30
CA ILE A 80 -4.83 2.65 7.88
C ILE A 80 -6.03 3.04 8.76
N PRO A 81 -5.94 3.05 10.11
CA PRO A 81 -7.08 3.44 10.95
C PRO A 81 -7.60 4.85 10.64
N PHE A 82 -6.69 5.83 10.57
CA PHE A 82 -7.02 7.23 10.22
C PHE A 82 -7.68 7.33 8.84
N ILE A 83 -7.12 6.64 7.84
CA ILE A 83 -7.64 6.69 6.47
C ILE A 83 -9.05 6.10 6.42
N LEU A 84 -9.26 4.91 6.99
CA LEU A 84 -10.55 4.22 6.96
C LEU A 84 -11.65 4.99 7.68
N GLU A 85 -11.33 5.61 8.82
CA GLU A 85 -12.24 6.50 9.55
C GLU A 85 -12.74 7.65 8.65
N ASN A 86 -11.81 8.34 7.97
CA ASN A 86 -12.15 9.45 7.09
C ASN A 86 -12.87 9.03 5.80
N LEU A 87 -12.70 7.78 5.37
CA LEU A 87 -13.44 7.20 4.25
C LEU A 87 -14.83 6.68 4.66
N GLY A 88 -15.13 6.61 5.97
CA GLY A 88 -16.35 5.97 6.48
C GLY A 88 -16.39 4.47 6.23
N ILE A 89 -15.23 3.82 6.10
CA ILE A 89 -15.11 2.39 5.81
C ILE A 89 -14.78 1.65 7.12
N PRO A 90 -15.59 0.68 7.56
CA PRO A 90 -15.29 -0.07 8.76
C PRO A 90 -14.05 -0.96 8.55
N TYR A 91 -13.15 -0.97 9.54
CA TYR A 91 -11.99 -1.85 9.50
C TYR A 91 -12.41 -3.32 9.46
N LYS A 92 -11.79 -4.08 8.56
CA LYS A 92 -11.89 -5.52 8.46
C LYS A 92 -10.49 -6.08 8.22
N SER A 93 -10.20 -7.24 8.81
CA SER A 93 -8.91 -7.90 8.60
C SER A 93 -8.70 -8.19 7.10
N GLY A 94 -7.53 -7.83 6.57
CA GLY A 94 -7.18 -8.06 5.18
C GLY A 94 -7.77 -7.06 4.18
N ILE A 95 -8.41 -5.98 4.64
CA ILE A 95 -8.94 -4.92 3.78
C ILE A 95 -7.86 -4.27 2.90
N GLU A 96 -6.62 -4.27 3.36
CA GLU A 96 -5.45 -3.81 2.62
C GLU A 96 -5.12 -4.65 1.37
N ASN A 97 -5.60 -5.90 1.30
CA ASN A 97 -5.39 -6.81 0.17
C ASN A 97 -6.46 -6.63 -0.91
N ASP A 98 -7.57 -5.94 -0.59
CA ASP A 98 -8.52 -5.54 -1.61
C ASP A 98 -7.91 -4.42 -2.45
N VAL A 99 -7.65 -4.72 -3.72
CA VAL A 99 -6.93 -3.82 -4.63
C VAL A 99 -7.63 -2.47 -4.78
N GLU A 100 -8.96 -2.48 -4.92
CA GLU A 100 -9.71 -1.24 -5.09
C GLU A 100 -9.67 -0.39 -3.82
N THR A 101 -9.88 -1.01 -2.66
CA THR A 101 -9.82 -0.33 -1.36
C THR A 101 -8.41 0.17 -1.06
N ASN A 102 -7.37 -0.59 -1.38
CA ASN A 102 -5.99 -0.15 -1.19
C ASN A 102 -5.63 1.05 -2.09
N ILE A 103 -6.10 1.05 -3.34
CA ILE A 103 -5.95 2.20 -4.24
C ILE A 103 -6.73 3.41 -3.72
N GLU A 104 -7.94 3.19 -3.21
CA GLU A 104 -8.77 4.23 -2.61
C GLU A 104 -8.12 4.85 -1.37
N MET A 105 -7.59 4.02 -0.46
CA MET A 105 -6.85 4.47 0.72
C MET A 105 -5.62 5.29 0.33
N GLY A 106 -4.81 4.79 -0.60
CA GLY A 106 -3.60 5.49 -1.04
C GLY A 106 -3.90 6.82 -1.75
N SER A 107 -4.91 6.84 -2.62
CA SER A 107 -5.34 8.06 -3.33
C SER A 107 -5.87 9.12 -2.37
N TYR A 108 -6.73 8.72 -1.43
CA TYR A 108 -7.22 9.62 -0.39
C TYR A 108 -6.06 10.21 0.41
N TYR A 109 -5.11 9.36 0.83
CA TYR A 109 -4.02 9.81 1.68
C TYR A 109 -3.04 10.75 0.95
N LEU A 110 -2.75 10.51 -0.34
CA LEU A 110 -1.99 11.46 -1.16
C LEU A 110 -2.69 12.82 -1.27
N SER A 111 -4.01 12.83 -1.50
CA SER A 111 -4.82 14.07 -1.53
C SER A 111 -4.87 14.78 -0.18
N TYR A 112 -4.93 14.03 0.92
CA TYR A 112 -4.85 14.59 2.27
C TYR A 112 -3.50 15.27 2.49
N LEU A 113 -2.40 14.62 2.12
CA LEU A 113 -1.04 15.12 2.32
C LEU A 113 -0.70 16.33 1.43
N SER A 114 -1.23 16.40 0.20
CA SER A 114 -1.04 17.56 -0.69
C SER A 114 -1.65 18.85 -0.19
N LYS A 115 -2.58 18.77 0.76
CA LYS A 115 -3.18 19.94 1.40
C LYS A 115 -2.40 20.41 2.63
N GLN A 116 -1.41 19.64 3.10
CA GLN A 116 -0.65 19.96 4.31
C GLN A 116 0.59 20.82 4.03
N ASN A 117 1.05 20.86 2.79
CA ASN A 117 2.26 21.59 2.40
C ASN A 117 2.18 22.00 0.92
N THR A 118 2.70 23.18 0.59
CA THR A 118 2.70 23.71 -0.79
C THR A 118 3.79 23.10 -1.67
N ASN A 119 4.78 22.40 -1.08
CA ASN A 119 5.84 21.73 -1.82
C ASN A 119 5.30 20.51 -2.55
N GLU A 120 5.52 20.44 -3.86
CA GLU A 120 5.01 19.38 -4.73
C GLU A 120 5.56 17.98 -4.41
N HIS A 121 6.71 17.88 -3.74
CA HIS A 121 7.31 16.61 -3.34
C HIS A 121 6.83 16.13 -1.97
N TYR A 122 6.30 17.03 -1.13
CA TYR A 122 5.86 16.70 0.22
C TYR A 122 4.90 15.51 0.27
N PRO A 123 3.87 15.39 -0.60
CA PRO A 123 2.89 14.31 -0.51
C PRO A 123 3.55 12.93 -0.62
N PHE A 124 4.49 12.76 -1.53
CA PHE A 124 5.19 11.51 -1.74
C PHE A 124 6.15 11.20 -0.60
N THR A 125 6.90 12.20 -0.14
CA THR A 125 7.82 12.00 0.98
C THR A 125 7.09 11.70 2.27
N ALA A 126 5.99 12.40 2.56
CA ALA A 126 5.15 12.16 3.72
C ALA A 126 4.38 10.84 3.62
N PHE A 127 4.00 10.41 2.41
CA PHE A 127 3.39 9.10 2.19
C PHE A 127 4.36 7.98 2.57
N TYR A 128 5.63 8.10 2.16
CA TYR A 128 6.65 7.08 2.40
C TYR A 128 7.23 7.10 3.83
N LEU A 129 7.70 8.26 4.28
CA LEU A 129 8.37 8.45 5.59
C LEU A 129 7.41 8.72 6.74
N GLY A 130 6.17 9.10 6.44
CA GLY A 130 5.23 9.68 7.41
C GLY A 130 5.40 11.21 7.53
N PRO A 131 4.36 11.95 8.00
CA PRO A 131 4.37 13.41 8.07
C PRO A 131 5.54 14.00 8.86
N ARG A 132 5.83 13.46 10.06
CA ARG A 132 6.97 13.89 10.89
C ARG A 132 8.32 13.71 10.20
N GLY A 133 8.47 12.63 9.43
CA GLY A 133 9.68 12.38 8.66
C GLY A 133 9.85 13.43 7.56
N ALA A 134 8.77 13.73 6.83
CA ALA A 134 8.78 14.74 5.78
C ALA A 134 8.99 16.17 6.28
N GLU A 135 8.41 16.54 7.43
CA GLU A 135 8.60 17.85 8.07
C GLU A 135 10.06 18.18 8.36
N THR A 136 10.91 17.16 8.59
CA THR A 136 12.34 17.39 8.79
C THR A 136 13.06 17.85 7.52
N LEU A 137 12.45 17.60 6.35
CA LEU A 137 12.99 17.89 5.02
C LEU A 137 12.34 19.12 4.35
N PHE A 138 11.09 19.46 4.69
CA PHE A 138 10.28 20.48 3.99
C PHE A 138 9.77 21.60 4.91
N LYS A 139 10.64 22.08 5.82
CA LYS A 139 10.35 23.15 6.78
C LYS A 139 9.70 24.39 6.16
#